data_AF-A0A6V7K3P4-F1
#
_entry.id   AF-A0A6V7K3P4-F1
#
_cell.length_a   1.000
_cell.length_b   1.000
_cell.length_c   1.000
_cell.angle_alpha   90.00
_cell.angle_beta   90.00
_cell.angle_gamma   90.00
#
_symmetry.space_group_name_H-M   'P 1'
#
loop_
_entity.id
_entity.type
_entity.pdbx_description
1 polymer ?
#
loop_
_entity_poly.entity_id
_entity_poly.type
_entity_poly.pdbx_seq_one_letter_code
_entity_poly.pdbx_strand_id
1 'polypeptide(L)' 'TESVAEKMLSAWFTFLLYKFMRECAGEPLYMLFRAMKQQVDKGPVDSITSEARYSLSEEKLIRQSIDFKPM' A
#
# COMPACT_ATOMS: atom_id res chain seq x y z
N THR A 1 2.09 -20.48 -1.88
CA THR A 1 2.92 -21.10 -0.82
C THR A 1 2.14 -22.24 -0.22
N GLU A 2 2.32 -23.43 -0.78
CA GLU A 2 1.47 -24.58 -0.53
C GLU A 2 2.17 -25.65 0.33
N SER A 3 3.50 -25.77 0.30
CA SER A 3 4.22 -26.78 1.12
C SER A 3 4.64 -26.25 2.49
N VAL A 4 4.83 -27.17 3.45
CA VAL A 4 5.40 -26.85 4.78
C VAL A 4 6.81 -26.26 4.64
N ALA A 5 7.62 -26.82 3.74
CA ALA A 5 8.98 -26.36 3.50
C ALA A 5 9.00 -24.90 3.00
N GLU A 6 8.11 -24.54 2.08
CA GLU A 6 8.01 -23.16 1.59
C GLU A 6 7.63 -22.16 2.70
N LYS A 7 6.69 -22.54 3.58
CA LYS A 7 6.30 -21.70 4.72
C LYS A 7 7.44 -21.52 5.71
N MET A 8 8.19 -22.58 5.99
CA MET A 8 9.38 -22.52 6.85
C MET A 8 10.46 -21.64 6.23
N LEU A 9 10.66 -21.72 4.91
CA LEU A 9 11.62 -20.88 4.20
C LEU A 9 11.23 -19.39 4.26
N SER A 10 9.96 -19.04 4.06
CA SER A 10 9.48 -17.66 4.22
C SER A 10 9.67 -17.13 5.65
N ALA A 11 9.39 -17.96 6.66
CA ALA A 11 9.63 -17.60 8.06
C ALA A 11 11.12 -17.39 8.34
N TRP A 12 11.98 -18.25 7.77
CA TRP A 12 13.43 -18.14 7.91
C TRP A 12 13.96 -16.83 7.30
N PHE A 13 13.52 -16.46 6.09
CA PHE A 13 13.85 -15.15 5.51
C PHE A 13 13.32 -13.98 6.36
N THR A 14 12.12 -14.10 6.92
CA THR A 14 11.55 -13.06 7.77
C THR A 14 12.46 -12.76 8.97
N PHE A 15 13.00 -13.79 9.63
CA PHE A 15 13.93 -13.61 10.75
C PHE A 15 15.29 -13.06 10.30
N LEU A 16 15.87 -13.64 9.25
CA LEU A 16 17.22 -13.27 8.82
C LEU A 16 17.29 -11.89 8.17
N LEU A 17 16.23 -11.46 7.49
CA LEU A 17 16.18 -10.15 6.82
C LEU A 17 15.66 -9.03 7.73
N TYR A 18 15.33 -9.32 8.98
CA TYR A 18 14.82 -8.30 9.91
C TYR A 18 15.76 -7.09 10.03
N LYS A 19 17.07 -7.34 10.22
CA LYS A 19 18.07 -6.29 10.34
C LYS A 19 18.18 -5.44 9.07
N PHE A 20 18.20 -6.09 7.90
CA PHE A 20 18.19 -5.41 6.61
C PHE A 20 16.93 -4.55 6.41
N MET A 21 15.76 -5.08 6.78
CA MET A 21 14.52 -4.31 6.76
C MET A 21 14.60 -3.09 7.68
N ARG A 22 15.13 -3.23 8.90
CA ARG A 22 15.22 -2.10 9.84
C ARG A 22 16.25 -1.05 9.41
N GLU A 23 17.39 -1.45 8.87
CA GLU A 23 18.54 -0.56 8.63
C GLU A 23 18.61 0.00 7.21
N CYS A 24 18.03 -0.68 6.22
CA CYS A 24 18.16 -0.31 4.81
C CYS A 24 16.80 -0.12 4.12
N ALA A 25 15.93 -1.13 4.15
CA ALA A 25 14.72 -1.15 3.32
C ALA A 25 13.48 -0.50 3.96
N GLY A 26 13.48 -0.32 5.28
CA GLY A 26 12.32 0.14 6.05
C GLY A 26 11.96 1.59 5.78
N GLU A 27 12.96 2.47 5.76
CA GLU A 27 12.76 3.90 5.47
C GLU A 27 12.17 4.13 4.06
N PRO A 28 12.75 3.61 2.96
CA PRO A 28 12.17 3.80 1.63
C PRO A 28 10.79 3.15 1.48
N LEU A 29 10.55 1.99 2.11
CA LEU A 29 9.24 1.35 2.11
C LEU A 29 8.19 2.22 2.82
N TYR A 30 8.55 2.80 3.97
CA TYR A 30 7.67 3.68 4.73
C TYR A 30 7.39 4.99 3.97
N MET A 31 8.42 5.58 3.36
CA MET A 31 8.25 6.77 2.51
C MET A 31 7.28 6.51 1.35
N LEU A 32 7.41 5.36 0.67
CA LEU A 32 6.48 4.97 -0.39
C LEU A 32 5.04 4.86 0.13
N PHE A 33 4.84 4.16 1.26
CA PHE A 33 3.53 4.06 1.91
C PHE A 33 2.94 5.45 2.20
N ARG A 34 3.75 6.36 2.78
CA ARG A 34 3.31 7.72 3.11
C ARG A 34 2.98 8.54 1.86
N ALA A 35 3.79 8.44 0.80
CA ALA A 35 3.56 9.11 -0.46
C ALA A 35 2.26 8.64 -1.14
N MET A 36 2.02 7.32 -1.17
CA MET A 36 0.78 6.75 -1.70
C MET A 36 -0.44 7.21 -0.89
N LYS A 37 -0.38 7.12 0.45
CA LYS A 37 -1.45 7.59 1.33
C LYS A 37 -1.75 9.06 1.10
N GLN A 38 -0.72 9.90 1.10
CA GLN A 38 -0.87 11.33 0.85
C GLN A 38 -1.50 11.62 -0.53
N GLN A 39 -1.11 10.87 -1.56
CA GLN A 39 -1.65 11.07 -2.90
C GLN A 39 -3.13 10.66 -3.00
N VAL A 40 -3.52 9.57 -2.33
CA VAL A 40 -4.92 9.14 -2.24
C VAL A 40 -5.76 10.17 -1.47
N ASP A 41 -5.26 10.65 -0.32
CA ASP A 41 -5.96 11.59 0.57
C ASP A 41 -6.18 12.99 -0.07
N LYS A 42 -5.53 13.31 -1.20
CA LYS A 42 -5.73 14.58 -1.94
C LYS A 42 -7.05 14.65 -2.71
N GLY A 43 -7.72 13.52 -2.92
CA GLY A 43 -8.94 13.44 -3.72
C GLY A 43 -10.07 12.74 -2.98
N PRO A 44 -11.28 12.72 -3.55
CA PRO A 44 -12.39 11.96 -3.00
C PRO A 44 -12.05 10.47 -2.86
N VAL A 45 -12.41 9.90 -1.71
CA VAL A 45 -12.35 8.47 -1.41
C VAL A 45 -13.74 8.07 -0.90
N ASP A 46 -14.34 7.06 -1.52
CA ASP A 46 -15.61 6.51 -1.09
C ASP A 46 -15.38 5.60 0.13
N SER A 47 -16.00 5.92 1.26
CA SER A 47 -15.82 5.17 2.52
C SER A 47 -16.48 3.78 2.54
N ILE A 48 -17.42 3.51 1.64
CA ILE A 48 -18.14 2.23 1.55
C ILE A 48 -17.43 1.30 0.56
N THR A 49 -17.11 1.79 -0.64
CA THR A 49 -16.50 0.98 -1.70
C THR A 49 -14.97 0.96 -1.64
N SER A 50 -14.39 1.92 -0.92
CA SER A 50 -12.93 2.20 -0.90
C SER A 50 -12.36 2.55 -2.28
N GLU A 51 -13.20 3.03 -3.20
CA GLU A 51 -12.73 3.61 -4.47
C GLU A 51 -12.12 4.99 -4.22
N ALA A 52 -11.09 5.34 -4.99
CA ALA A 52 -10.40 6.61 -4.84
C ALA A 52 -10.16 7.28 -6.20
N ARG A 53 -10.20 8.62 -6.22
CA ARG A 53 -9.93 9.41 -7.43
C ARG A 53 -8.51 9.24 -7.97
N TYR A 54 -7.55 9.02 -7.07
CA TYR A 54 -6.12 8.83 -7.37
C TYR A 54 -5.66 7.39 -7.14
N SER A 55 -6.57 6.41 -7.28
CA SER A 55 -6.21 4.99 -7.25
C SER A 55 -5.26 4.64 -8.41
N LEU A 56 -4.25 3.80 -8.13
CA LEU A 56 -3.44 3.15 -9.17
C LEU A 56 -4.08 1.86 -9.70
N SER A 57 -5.08 1.31 -8.99
CA SER A 57 -5.86 0.16 -9.44
C SER A 57 -7.07 0.65 -10.25
N GLU A 58 -7.19 0.15 -11.48
CA GLU A 58 -8.27 0.47 -12.41
C GLU A 58 -9.65 0.05 -11.86
N GLU A 59 -9.71 -1.04 -11.10
CA GLU A 59 -10.94 -1.53 -10.45
C GLU A 59 -11.37 -0.68 -9.27
N LYS A 60 -10.44 0.10 -8.69
CA LYS A 60 -10.69 1.00 -7.54
C LYS A 60 -10.69 2.48 -7.94
N LEU A 61 -10.67 2.76 -9.24
CA LEU A 61 -10.65 4.13 -9.74
C LEU A 61 -12.08 4.68 -9.82
N ILE A 62 -12.34 5.79 -9.12
CA ILE A 62 -13.59 6.52 -9.29
C ILE A 62 -13.66 7.10 -10.70
N ARG A 63 -14.60 6.61 -11.52
CA ARG A 63 -14.85 7.12 -12.89
C ARG A 63 -15.90 8.22 -12.95
N GLN A 64 -16.71 8.34 -11.90
CA GLN A 64 -17.75 9.35 -11.81
C GLN A 64 -17.12 10.74 -11.66
N SER A 65 -17.72 11.73 -12.32
CA SER A 65 -17.37 13.13 -12.06
C SER A 65 -17.96 13.53 -10.71
N ILE A 66 -17.10 13.76 -9.73
CA ILE A 66 -17.50 14.20 -8.38
C ILE A 66 -16.93 15.60 -8.17
N ASP A 67 -17.82 16.56 -7.94
CA ASP A 67 -17.40 17.90 -7.55
C ASP A 67 -16.84 17.85 -6.12
N PHE A 68 -15.58 18.28 -5.97
CA PHE A 68 -14.93 18.40 -4.68
C PHE A 68 -14.16 19.72 -4.61
N LYS A 69 -14.07 20.28 -3.41
CA LYS A 69 -13.19 21.41 -3.12
C LYS A 69 -12.28 21.01 -1.96
N PRO A 70 -10.95 21.16 -2.10
CA PRO A 70 -10.05 21.08 -0.97
C PRO A 70 -10.50 22.08 0.11
N MET A 71 -10.51 21.65 1.37
CA MET A 71 -10.70 22.55 2.51
C MET A 71 -9.41 23.31 2.83
#